data_AF-A0A7C6QRU3-F1
#
_entry.id   AF-A0A7C6QRU3-F1
#
_cell.length_a   1.000
_cell.length_b   1.000
_cell.length_c   1.000
_cell.angle_alpha   90.00
_cell.angle_beta   90.00
_cell.angle_gamma   90.00
#
_symmetry.space_group_name_H-M   'P 1'
#
loop_
_entity.id
_entity.type
_entity.pdbx_description
1 polymer ?
#
loop_
_entity_poly.entity_id
_entity_poly.type
_entity_poly.pdbx_seq_one_letter_code
_entity_poly.pdbx_strand_id
1 'polypeptide(L)'
;MHKQVVQFKRYKLKKTWNKKIKIIAGRLVLFFIALAVVIWLGTQLFYFCVFHAIRTIPAELGELRESTVAKAVLLMNERVVRAPGTGKLLPVVAEGDRVPVGTLVAQLELMADPAGSSGKIQIKSPSTGIISYQLDGWESMYDRYSWQRVDPSVIFEKLEEGNNIVSGVREDIKQGEPVFKVIDNLANPFLIVQFPQGFKPHIEQNDQLTLTWDKEGTGKALVIAHHKKGDHYYAVVELKQARPFPSQRKLDLQLMHILGEGIIIPESALVEQEGQTGVYIMSVTGPKYRKVEVTATLNEEAAIQGIVPGVEVVTNPRLAEIICNK
;
A
#
# COMPACT_ATOMS: atom_id res chain seq x y z
N MET A 1 -26.59 -101.70 29.33
CA MET A 1 -26.81 -101.13 27.98
C MET A 1 -27.15 -99.64 27.95
N HIS A 2 -27.62 -99.01 29.04
CA HIS A 2 -28.08 -97.61 28.99
C HIS A 2 -26.98 -96.54 28.79
N LYS A 3 -25.74 -96.77 29.27
CA LYS A 3 -24.62 -95.81 29.17
C LYS A 3 -24.03 -95.65 27.76
N GLN A 4 -24.02 -96.70 26.93
CA GLN A 4 -23.42 -96.65 25.57
C GLN A 4 -24.31 -95.90 24.56
N VAL A 5 -25.63 -96.03 24.67
CA VAL A 5 -26.59 -95.29 23.82
C VAL A 5 -26.53 -93.77 24.10
N VAL A 6 -26.27 -93.38 25.35
CA VAL A 6 -26.11 -91.97 25.75
C VAL A 6 -24.80 -91.38 25.21
N GLN A 7 -23.70 -92.13 25.21
CA GLN A 7 -22.43 -91.67 24.63
C GLN A 7 -22.49 -91.49 23.11
N PHE A 8 -23.17 -92.40 22.39
CA PHE A 8 -23.31 -92.31 20.93
C PHE A 8 -24.20 -91.13 20.51
N LYS A 9 -25.31 -90.88 21.23
CA LYS A 9 -26.14 -89.67 21.05
C LYS A 9 -25.33 -88.38 21.31
N ARG A 10 -24.53 -88.34 22.37
CA ARG A 10 -23.64 -87.20 22.69
C ARG A 10 -22.58 -86.96 21.61
N TYR A 11 -22.01 -88.00 21.01
CA TYR A 11 -21.03 -87.87 19.92
C TYR A 11 -21.65 -87.34 18.61
N LYS A 12 -22.84 -87.85 18.22
CA LYS A 12 -23.58 -87.35 17.04
C LYS A 12 -24.01 -85.89 17.21
N LEU A 13 -24.46 -85.50 18.40
CA LEU A 13 -24.77 -84.11 18.77
C LEU A 13 -23.52 -83.22 18.71
N LYS A 14 -22.37 -83.66 19.25
CA LYS A 14 -21.10 -82.90 19.14
C LYS A 14 -20.65 -82.69 17.69
N LYS A 15 -20.84 -83.70 16.82
CA LYS A 15 -20.44 -83.64 15.39
C LYS A 15 -21.33 -82.70 14.57
N THR A 16 -22.64 -82.67 14.83
CA THR A 16 -23.58 -81.73 14.17
C THR A 16 -23.42 -80.31 14.71
N TRP A 17 -23.10 -80.16 16.01
CA TRP A 17 -22.80 -78.87 16.63
C TRP A 17 -21.49 -78.27 16.09
N ASN A 18 -20.42 -79.05 15.96
CA ASN A 18 -19.16 -78.61 15.34
C ASN A 18 -19.32 -78.23 13.85
N LYS A 19 -20.18 -78.91 13.09
CA LYS A 19 -20.52 -78.50 11.71
C LYS A 19 -21.29 -77.18 11.67
N LYS A 20 -22.28 -76.99 12.55
CA LYS A 20 -23.04 -75.72 12.66
C LYS A 20 -22.14 -74.56 13.09
N ILE A 21 -21.23 -74.78 14.05
CA ILE A 21 -20.24 -73.79 14.50
C ILE A 21 -19.30 -73.41 13.35
N LYS A 22 -18.81 -74.37 12.55
CA LYS A 22 -17.97 -74.06 11.37
C LYS A 22 -18.70 -73.21 10.32
N ILE A 23 -19.99 -73.46 10.10
CA ILE A 23 -20.82 -72.68 9.15
C ILE A 23 -21.09 -71.27 9.68
N ILE A 24 -21.40 -71.13 10.98
CA ILE A 24 -21.61 -69.82 11.62
C ILE A 24 -20.31 -69.02 11.65
N ALA A 25 -19.19 -69.66 11.99
CA ALA A 25 -17.87 -69.04 11.95
C ALA A 25 -17.50 -68.59 10.53
N GLY A 26 -17.78 -69.39 9.50
CA GLY A 26 -17.56 -68.99 8.10
C GLY A 26 -18.40 -67.78 7.68
N ARG A 27 -19.66 -67.70 8.11
CA ARG A 27 -20.53 -66.53 7.86
C ARG A 27 -20.05 -65.28 8.60
N LEU A 28 -19.58 -65.42 9.84
CA LEU A 28 -18.99 -64.30 10.60
C LEU A 28 -17.72 -63.78 9.92
N VAL A 29 -16.83 -64.68 9.48
CA VAL A 29 -15.63 -64.29 8.72
C VAL A 29 -15.99 -63.55 7.44
N LEU A 30 -16.97 -64.06 6.67
CA LEU A 30 -17.44 -63.40 5.44
C LEU A 30 -18.05 -62.02 5.73
N PHE A 31 -18.78 -61.86 6.83
CA PHE A 31 -19.32 -60.58 7.28
C PHE A 31 -18.20 -59.57 7.62
N PHE A 32 -17.17 -59.99 8.37
CA PHE A 32 -16.03 -59.11 8.67
C PHE A 32 -15.24 -58.71 7.42
N ILE A 33 -15.09 -59.62 6.45
CA ILE A 33 -14.46 -59.31 5.15
C ILE A 33 -15.31 -58.28 4.40
N ALA A 34 -16.63 -58.50 4.29
CA ALA A 34 -17.53 -57.55 3.64
C ALA A 34 -17.50 -56.18 4.33
N LEU A 35 -17.48 -56.15 5.67
CA LEU A 35 -17.35 -54.91 6.46
C LEU A 35 -16.04 -54.19 6.17
N ALA A 36 -14.91 -54.91 6.13
CA ALA A 36 -13.61 -54.33 5.80
C ALA A 36 -13.59 -53.75 4.38
N VAL A 37 -14.22 -54.41 3.41
CA VAL A 37 -14.36 -53.90 2.04
C VAL A 37 -15.22 -52.64 2.00
N VAL A 38 -16.34 -52.60 2.73
CA VAL A 38 -17.20 -51.41 2.82
C VAL A 38 -16.45 -50.23 3.45
N ILE A 39 -15.70 -50.48 4.53
CA ILE A 39 -14.87 -49.44 5.17
C ILE A 39 -13.81 -48.96 4.18
N TRP A 40 -13.11 -49.86 3.50
CA TRP A 40 -12.11 -49.49 2.50
C TRP A 40 -12.71 -48.65 1.37
N LEU A 41 -13.82 -49.06 0.76
CA LEU A 41 -14.50 -48.28 -0.27
C LEU A 41 -14.98 -46.93 0.25
N GLY A 42 -15.53 -46.89 1.47
CA GLY A 42 -15.94 -45.66 2.14
C GLY A 42 -14.79 -44.69 2.33
N THR A 43 -13.61 -45.16 2.75
CA THR A 43 -12.41 -44.31 2.87
C THR A 43 -11.95 -43.77 1.51
N GLN A 44 -11.95 -44.58 0.45
CA GLN A 44 -11.57 -44.11 -0.89
C GLN A 44 -12.55 -43.05 -1.41
N LEU A 45 -13.86 -43.27 -1.23
CA LEU A 45 -14.88 -42.30 -1.61
C LEU A 45 -14.74 -40.99 -0.81
N PHE A 46 -14.45 -41.08 0.49
CA PHE A 46 -14.18 -39.92 1.31
C PHE A 46 -12.98 -39.10 0.78
N TYR A 47 -11.84 -39.74 0.53
CA TYR A 47 -10.67 -39.05 -0.03
C TYR A 47 -10.93 -38.47 -1.43
N PHE A 48 -11.73 -39.16 -2.25
CA PHE A 48 -12.14 -38.66 -3.56
C PHE A 48 -12.99 -37.38 -3.45
N CYS A 49 -13.93 -37.33 -2.51
CA CYS A 49 -14.73 -36.15 -2.23
C CYS A 49 -13.87 -35.00 -1.68
N VAL A 50 -12.95 -35.28 -0.77
CA VAL A 50 -12.02 -34.27 -0.21
C VAL A 50 -11.15 -33.68 -1.33
N PHE A 51 -10.61 -34.51 -2.23
CA PHE A 51 -9.80 -34.05 -3.36
C PHE A 51 -10.56 -33.09 -4.28
N HIS A 52 -11.80 -33.43 -4.64
CA HIS A 52 -12.63 -32.57 -5.50
C HIS A 52 -13.14 -31.30 -4.79
N ALA A 53 -13.09 -31.26 -3.46
CA ALA A 53 -13.46 -30.09 -2.68
C ALA A 53 -12.30 -29.09 -2.50
N ILE A 54 -11.08 -29.43 -2.94
CA ILE A 54 -9.93 -28.51 -2.93
C ILE A 54 -10.18 -27.38 -3.91
N ARG A 55 -10.03 -26.15 -3.43
CA ARG A 55 -10.14 -24.94 -4.24
C ARG A 55 -8.75 -24.43 -4.53
N THR A 56 -8.53 -24.01 -5.78
CA THR A 56 -7.26 -23.45 -6.21
C THR A 56 -7.46 -22.13 -6.91
N ILE A 57 -6.39 -21.35 -6.97
CA ILE A 57 -6.26 -20.14 -7.78
C ILE A 57 -4.93 -20.20 -8.54
N PRO A 58 -4.85 -19.65 -9.76
CA PRO A 58 -3.59 -19.52 -10.45
C PRO A 58 -2.69 -18.52 -9.72
N ALA A 59 -1.41 -18.87 -9.61
CA ALA A 59 -0.38 -18.00 -9.07
C ALA A 59 -0.07 -16.85 -10.04
N GLU A 60 -0.56 -15.66 -9.75
CA GLU A 60 -0.33 -14.47 -10.58
C GLU A 60 0.74 -13.57 -9.97
N LEU A 61 1.71 -13.15 -10.80
CA LEU A 61 2.72 -12.17 -10.40
C LEU A 61 2.07 -10.79 -10.26
N GLY A 62 2.29 -10.13 -9.15
CA GLY A 62 1.76 -8.81 -8.89
C GLY A 62 2.53 -8.08 -7.79
N GLU A 63 1.94 -6.96 -7.37
CA GLU A 63 2.47 -6.12 -6.32
C GLU A 63 1.35 -5.87 -5.31
N LEU A 64 1.65 -6.08 -4.03
CA LEU A 64 0.74 -5.74 -2.95
C LEU A 64 0.89 -4.25 -2.66
N ARG A 65 -0.14 -3.48 -3.01
CA ARG A 65 -0.11 -2.02 -2.94
C ARG A 65 -1.13 -1.51 -1.94
N GLU A 66 -0.70 -0.63 -1.05
CA GLU A 66 -1.58 0.19 -0.23
C GLU A 66 -1.82 1.52 -0.96
N SER A 67 -3.08 1.92 -1.12
CA SER A 67 -3.42 3.21 -1.72
C SER A 67 -4.43 3.97 -0.88
N THR A 68 -4.25 5.28 -0.77
CA THR A 68 -5.13 6.15 0.01
C THR A 68 -5.10 7.58 -0.52
N VAL A 69 -6.14 8.35 -0.23
CA VAL A 69 -6.14 9.79 -0.49
C VAL A 69 -5.65 10.51 0.76
N ALA A 70 -4.84 11.55 0.58
CA ALA A 70 -4.27 12.31 1.68
C ALA A 70 -4.15 13.78 1.31
N LYS A 71 -4.17 14.65 2.31
CA LYS A 71 -3.87 16.07 2.09
C LYS A 71 -2.39 16.30 2.36
N ALA A 72 -1.78 17.24 1.67
CA ALA A 72 -0.38 17.58 1.87
C ALA A 72 -0.11 19.08 1.79
N VAL A 73 0.91 19.50 2.53
CA VAL A 73 1.48 20.85 2.44
C VAL A 73 2.95 20.78 2.02
N LEU A 74 3.30 21.56 1.01
CA LEU A 74 4.61 21.58 0.36
C LEU A 74 5.54 22.60 1.03
N LEU A 75 6.66 22.12 1.56
CA LEU A 75 7.73 22.93 2.11
C LEU A 75 8.84 23.10 1.07
N MET A 76 8.99 24.32 0.58
CA MET A 76 9.93 24.69 -0.47
C MET A 76 11.04 25.57 0.08
N ASN A 77 12.15 25.65 -0.66
CA ASN A 77 13.12 26.72 -0.46
C ASN A 77 12.76 27.84 -1.46
N GLU A 78 12.34 28.99 -0.96
CA GLU A 78 11.82 30.08 -1.78
C GLU A 78 12.38 31.42 -1.32
N ARG A 79 12.60 32.33 -2.29
CA ARG A 79 13.06 33.69 -2.03
C ARG A 79 12.00 34.69 -2.46
N VAL A 80 11.47 35.45 -1.51
CA VAL A 80 10.45 36.47 -1.76
C VAL A 80 11.10 37.75 -2.28
N VAL A 81 10.52 38.30 -3.33
CA VAL A 81 10.84 39.64 -3.82
C VAL A 81 9.74 40.59 -3.40
N ARG A 82 10.13 41.71 -2.78
CA ARG A 82 9.22 42.73 -2.25
C ARG A 82 9.28 44.00 -3.07
N ALA A 83 8.19 44.74 -3.06
CA ALA A 83 8.04 45.94 -3.86
C ALA A 83 8.94 47.06 -3.35
N PRO A 84 9.81 47.66 -4.19
CA PRO A 84 10.67 48.77 -3.79
C PRO A 84 9.91 50.09 -3.58
N GLY A 85 8.69 50.21 -4.12
CA GLY A 85 7.82 51.37 -3.99
C GLY A 85 6.35 50.98 -4.14
N THR A 86 5.45 51.98 -4.10
CA THR A 86 4.00 51.78 -4.22
C THR A 86 3.55 52.02 -5.66
N GLY A 87 2.75 51.11 -6.23
CA GLY A 87 2.22 51.24 -7.58
C GLY A 87 1.70 49.96 -8.19
N LYS A 88 1.57 49.98 -9.52
CA LYS A 88 0.99 48.89 -10.31
C LYS A 88 2.07 47.90 -10.75
N LEU A 89 1.83 46.63 -10.48
CA LEU A 89 2.73 45.54 -10.89
C LEU A 89 2.30 44.94 -12.22
N LEU A 90 3.22 44.92 -13.18
CA LEU A 90 3.08 44.28 -14.48
C LEU A 90 4.05 43.09 -14.58
N PRO A 91 3.59 41.83 -14.51
CA PRO A 91 4.44 40.66 -14.71
C PRO A 91 4.93 40.60 -16.17
N VAL A 92 6.21 40.30 -16.35
CA VAL A 92 6.87 40.11 -17.67
C VAL A 92 7.11 38.63 -17.95
N VAL A 93 7.46 37.87 -16.91
CA VAL A 93 7.65 36.41 -16.94
C VAL A 93 6.39 35.71 -16.44
N ALA A 94 6.02 34.57 -17.05
CA ALA A 94 4.82 33.83 -16.68
C ALA A 94 5.00 33.01 -15.38
N GLU A 95 3.88 32.65 -14.76
CA GLU A 95 3.84 31.71 -13.63
C GLU A 95 4.46 30.36 -14.05
N GLY A 96 5.36 29.81 -13.22
CA GLY A 96 5.97 28.50 -13.46
C GLY A 96 7.21 28.52 -14.36
N ASP A 97 7.56 29.67 -14.95
CA ASP A 97 8.75 29.77 -15.80
C ASP A 97 10.03 29.71 -14.97
N ARG A 98 11.00 28.92 -15.47
CA ARG A 98 12.34 28.88 -14.91
C ARG A 98 13.19 30.01 -15.48
N VAL A 99 13.73 30.87 -14.62
CA VAL A 99 14.58 32.00 -15.04
C VAL A 99 15.95 31.96 -14.37
N PRO A 100 17.01 32.45 -15.04
CA PRO A 100 18.29 32.69 -14.41
C PRO A 100 18.27 33.96 -13.53
N VAL A 101 19.25 34.06 -12.63
CA VAL A 101 19.50 35.27 -11.85
C VAL A 101 19.65 36.52 -12.75
N GLY A 102 19.09 37.64 -12.31
CA GLY A 102 19.17 38.93 -13.00
C GLY A 102 18.16 39.12 -14.14
N THR A 103 17.36 38.10 -14.49
CA THR A 103 16.30 38.20 -15.49
C THR A 103 15.23 39.20 -15.06
N LEU A 104 14.72 40.03 -15.99
CA LEU A 104 13.58 40.91 -15.72
C LEU A 104 12.31 40.07 -15.54
N VAL A 105 11.74 40.08 -14.33
CA VAL A 105 10.56 39.26 -13.99
C VAL A 105 9.29 40.10 -14.03
N ALA A 106 9.34 41.32 -13.51
CA ALA A 106 8.19 42.21 -13.45
C ALA A 106 8.62 43.68 -13.54
N GLN A 107 7.68 44.54 -13.92
CA GLN A 107 7.83 45.99 -13.94
C GLN A 107 6.85 46.62 -12.95
N LEU A 108 7.34 47.51 -12.09
CA LEU A 108 6.52 48.29 -11.17
C LEU A 108 6.38 49.71 -11.72
N GLU A 109 5.15 50.11 -12.05
CA GLU A 109 4.82 51.48 -12.41
C GLU A 109 4.43 52.21 -11.12
N LEU A 110 5.28 53.14 -10.66
CA LEU A 110 5.04 53.89 -9.44
C LEU A 110 3.81 54.78 -9.57
N MET A 111 2.99 54.85 -8.51
CA MET A 111 1.95 55.87 -8.46
C MET A 111 2.61 57.24 -8.47
N ALA A 112 2.08 58.17 -9.27
CA ALA A 112 2.63 59.51 -9.36
C ALA A 112 2.59 60.20 -8.00
N ASP A 113 3.75 60.71 -7.57
CA ASP A 113 3.86 61.64 -6.45
C ASP A 113 3.07 62.94 -6.80
N PRO A 114 2.68 63.79 -5.84
CA PRO A 114 2.00 65.07 -6.12
C PRO A 114 2.75 65.98 -7.11
N ALA A 115 4.05 65.72 -7.33
CA ALA A 115 4.91 66.40 -8.29
C ALA A 115 4.91 65.79 -9.73
N GLY A 116 4.07 64.79 -10.01
CA GLY A 116 3.77 64.30 -11.38
C GLY A 116 4.82 63.40 -12.04
N SER A 117 5.84 62.92 -11.30
CA SER A 117 6.84 62.00 -11.86
C SER A 117 6.36 60.55 -11.79
N SER A 118 6.04 59.94 -12.93
CA SER A 118 5.77 58.50 -13.05
C SER A 118 7.05 57.75 -13.41
N GLY A 119 7.62 57.04 -12.44
CA GLY A 119 8.80 56.19 -12.64
C GLY A 119 8.41 54.74 -12.91
N LYS A 120 9.15 54.04 -13.78
CA LYS A 120 9.05 52.59 -13.91
C LYS A 120 10.29 51.93 -13.30
N ILE A 121 10.10 51.00 -12.37
CA ILE A 121 11.17 50.21 -11.78
C ILE A 121 11.14 48.80 -12.37
N GLN A 122 12.29 48.34 -12.86
CA GLN A 122 12.48 46.97 -13.32
C GLN A 122 12.83 46.07 -12.13
N ILE A 123 12.01 45.04 -11.88
CA ILE A 123 12.24 44.05 -10.83
C ILE A 123 12.83 42.80 -11.45
N LYS A 124 14.06 42.48 -11.05
CA LYS A 124 14.84 41.35 -11.56
C LYS A 124 14.83 40.17 -10.59
N SER A 125 15.02 38.96 -11.12
CA SER A 125 15.12 37.75 -10.30
C SER A 125 16.40 37.79 -9.44
N PRO A 126 16.31 37.65 -8.11
CA PRO A 126 17.48 37.65 -7.22
C PRO A 126 18.28 36.34 -7.24
N SER A 127 17.73 35.27 -7.82
CA SER A 127 18.36 33.94 -7.93
C SER A 127 17.81 33.18 -9.13
N THR A 128 18.49 32.10 -9.52
CA THR A 128 17.96 31.15 -10.50
C THR A 128 16.88 30.30 -9.84
N GLY A 129 15.75 30.08 -10.53
CA GLY A 129 14.65 29.27 -10.01
C GLY A 129 13.37 29.39 -10.82
N ILE A 130 12.27 28.89 -10.27
CA ILE A 130 10.93 28.97 -10.86
C ILE A 130 10.21 30.21 -10.31
N ILE A 131 9.63 31.03 -11.18
CA ILE A 131 8.83 32.19 -10.77
C ILE A 131 7.44 31.74 -10.32
N SER A 132 7.01 32.22 -9.16
CA SER A 132 5.64 32.09 -8.71
C SER A 132 5.10 33.41 -8.15
N TYR A 133 3.94 33.81 -8.64
CA TYR A 133 3.12 34.91 -8.15
C TYR A 133 2.04 34.41 -7.17
N GLN A 134 2.00 33.11 -6.86
CA GLN A 134 1.10 32.55 -5.85
C GLN A 134 1.65 32.83 -4.46
N LEU A 135 1.16 33.92 -3.87
CA LEU A 135 1.56 34.38 -2.54
C LEU A 135 0.46 34.01 -1.54
N ASP A 136 0.78 33.18 -0.56
CA ASP A 136 -0.18 32.63 0.41
C ASP A 136 -0.02 33.22 1.83
N GLY A 137 0.91 34.16 2.01
CA GLY A 137 1.16 34.85 3.27
C GLY A 137 2.08 34.10 4.22
N TRP A 138 2.46 32.87 3.89
CA TRP A 138 3.38 32.04 4.67
C TRP A 138 4.79 32.05 4.10
N GLU A 139 5.04 32.87 3.08
CA GLU A 139 6.38 33.02 2.53
C GLU A 139 7.38 33.45 3.60
N SER A 140 8.58 32.86 3.57
CA SER A 140 9.66 33.08 4.55
C SER A 140 9.36 32.63 5.99
N MET A 141 8.15 32.16 6.31
CA MET A 141 7.83 31.59 7.62
C MET A 141 8.25 30.13 7.73
N TYR A 142 8.06 29.38 6.64
CA TYR A 142 8.40 27.97 6.55
C TYR A 142 9.30 27.72 5.34
N ASP A 143 10.49 27.21 5.64
CA ASP A 143 11.43 26.66 4.67
C ASP A 143 11.28 25.14 4.56
N ARG A 144 11.97 24.54 3.58
CA ARG A 144 11.99 23.08 3.37
C ARG A 144 12.41 22.27 4.61
N TYR A 145 13.15 22.85 5.57
CA TYR A 145 13.67 22.17 6.77
C TYR A 145 12.90 22.52 8.04
N SER A 146 11.80 23.25 7.94
CA SER A 146 11.07 23.76 9.11
C SER A 146 10.43 22.65 9.93
N TRP A 147 10.08 21.53 9.29
CA TRP A 147 9.60 20.31 9.94
C TRP A 147 10.59 19.71 10.96
N GLN A 148 11.89 20.02 10.86
CA GLN A 148 12.89 19.57 11.83
C GLN A 148 12.85 20.36 13.14
N ARG A 149 12.26 21.57 13.11
CA ARG A 149 12.22 22.51 14.24
C ARG A 149 10.82 22.67 14.82
N VAL A 150 9.79 22.41 14.02
CA VAL A 150 8.39 22.57 14.38
C VAL A 150 7.67 21.27 14.05
N ASP A 151 6.83 20.81 14.98
CA ASP A 151 5.98 19.63 14.80
C ASP A 151 5.19 19.72 13.49
N PRO A 152 5.24 18.69 12.62
CA PRO A 152 4.65 18.80 11.29
C PRO A 152 3.13 19.01 11.31
N SER A 153 2.40 18.48 12.31
CA SER A 153 0.97 18.75 12.44
C SER A 153 0.69 20.24 12.62
N VAL A 154 1.51 20.94 13.42
CA VAL A 154 1.31 22.37 13.69
C VAL A 154 1.55 23.19 12.42
N ILE A 155 2.56 22.81 11.61
CA ILE A 155 2.80 23.43 10.31
C ILE A 155 1.60 23.17 9.38
N PHE A 156 1.13 21.91 9.32
CA PHE A 156 0.02 21.50 8.49
C PHE A 156 -1.25 22.27 8.81
N GLU A 157 -1.67 22.31 10.08
CA GLU A 157 -2.88 23.01 10.55
C GLU A 157 -2.85 24.50 10.17
N LYS A 158 -1.73 25.18 10.44
CA LYS A 158 -1.55 26.60 10.10
C LYS A 158 -1.63 26.87 8.60
N LEU A 159 -0.97 26.04 7.82
CA LEU A 159 -0.98 26.18 6.36
C LEU A 159 -2.36 25.85 5.79
N GLU A 160 -3.09 24.88 6.36
CA GLU A 160 -4.45 24.53 5.93
C GLU A 160 -5.44 25.69 6.13
N GLU A 161 -5.33 26.44 7.22
CA GLU A 161 -6.21 27.59 7.54
C GLU A 161 -6.02 28.80 6.62
N GLY A 162 -4.81 29.04 6.10
CA GLY A 162 -4.50 30.21 5.27
C GLY A 162 -4.97 30.06 3.82
N ASN A 163 -5.97 30.81 3.38
CA ASN A 163 -6.55 30.72 2.02
C ASN A 163 -6.35 31.97 1.13
N ASN A 164 -5.54 32.93 1.55
CA ASN A 164 -5.38 34.17 0.79
C ASN A 164 -4.30 34.04 -0.28
N ILE A 165 -4.54 33.20 -1.28
CA ILE A 165 -3.68 33.16 -2.48
C ILE A 165 -3.97 34.43 -3.29
N VAL A 166 -3.02 35.35 -3.32
CA VAL A 166 -3.02 36.46 -4.27
C VAL A 166 -2.22 36.01 -5.49
N SER A 167 -2.71 36.24 -6.70
CA SER A 167 -2.02 35.89 -7.96
C SER A 167 -2.36 36.89 -9.07
N GLY A 168 -1.46 37.07 -10.03
CA GLY A 168 -1.67 37.87 -11.23
C GLY A 168 -1.31 39.36 -11.09
N VAL A 169 -1.89 40.18 -11.99
CA VAL A 169 -1.68 41.63 -12.03
C VAL A 169 -2.26 42.26 -10.76
N ARG A 170 -1.43 43.00 -10.03
CA ARG A 170 -1.86 43.76 -8.85
C ARG A 170 -1.81 45.25 -9.18
N GLU A 171 -2.98 45.86 -9.23
CA GLU A 171 -3.15 47.29 -9.53
C GLU A 171 -2.57 48.18 -8.43
N ASP A 172 -2.72 47.77 -7.16
CA ASP A 172 -2.22 48.48 -6.00
C ASP A 172 -1.33 47.56 -5.14
N ILE A 173 -0.01 47.67 -5.34
CA ILE A 173 1.02 47.12 -4.45
C ILE A 173 1.60 48.25 -3.62
N LYS A 174 1.71 48.06 -2.30
CA LYS A 174 2.44 48.98 -1.42
C LYS A 174 3.91 48.61 -1.31
N GLN A 175 4.75 49.60 -1.04
CA GLN A 175 6.15 49.37 -0.72
C GLN A 175 6.31 48.31 0.38
N GLY A 176 7.20 47.35 0.17
CA GLY A 176 7.47 46.24 1.10
C GLY A 176 6.53 45.04 0.97
N GLU A 177 5.42 45.15 0.23
CA GLU A 177 4.56 44.00 -0.04
C GLU A 177 5.25 42.97 -0.93
N PRO A 178 4.99 41.66 -0.74
CA PRO A 178 5.50 40.62 -1.62
C PRO A 178 4.91 40.76 -3.02
N VAL A 179 5.76 40.57 -4.01
CA VAL A 179 5.47 40.76 -5.44
C VAL A 179 5.42 39.42 -6.16
N PHE A 180 6.47 38.62 -5.97
CA PHE A 180 6.58 37.24 -6.42
C PHE A 180 7.61 36.52 -5.54
N LYS A 181 7.67 35.20 -5.66
CA LYS A 181 8.70 34.35 -5.07
C LYS A 181 9.45 33.59 -6.14
N VAL A 182 10.73 33.32 -5.87
CA VAL A 182 11.58 32.45 -6.69
C VAL A 182 11.77 31.15 -5.94
N ILE A 183 11.21 30.06 -6.48
CA ILE A 183 11.32 28.72 -5.91
C ILE A 183 12.62 28.09 -6.40
N ASP A 184 13.46 27.64 -5.47
CA ASP A 184 14.66 26.87 -5.75
C ASP A 184 14.28 25.46 -6.22
N ASN A 185 14.56 25.18 -7.49
CA ASN A 185 14.24 23.91 -8.14
C ASN A 185 15.41 22.92 -8.17
N LEU A 186 16.54 23.23 -7.53
CA LEU A 186 17.67 22.32 -7.34
C LEU A 186 17.54 21.51 -6.04
N ALA A 187 16.81 22.04 -5.07
CA ALA A 187 16.48 21.38 -3.82
C ALA A 187 15.14 20.66 -3.94
N ASN A 188 15.12 19.35 -3.65
CA ASN A 188 13.88 18.61 -3.54
C ASN A 188 13.00 19.19 -2.41
N PRO A 189 11.73 19.53 -2.68
CA PRO A 189 10.84 19.99 -1.62
C PRO A 189 10.45 18.82 -0.71
N PHE A 190 10.05 19.15 0.51
CA PHE A 190 9.41 18.18 1.41
C PHE A 190 7.90 18.39 1.40
N LEU A 191 7.13 17.33 1.60
CA LEU A 191 5.70 17.43 1.89
C LEU A 191 5.45 16.94 3.30
N ILE A 192 4.60 17.66 4.03
CA ILE A 192 3.94 17.12 5.20
C ILE A 192 2.59 16.59 4.71
N VAL A 193 2.42 15.28 4.79
CA VAL A 193 1.24 14.55 4.38
C VAL A 193 0.42 14.22 5.62
N GLN A 194 -0.86 14.55 5.62
CA GLN A 194 -1.85 14.12 6.61
C GLN A 194 -2.74 13.05 5.99
N PHE A 195 -2.76 11.88 6.63
CA PHE A 195 -3.62 10.78 6.24
C PHE A 195 -5.06 10.96 6.77
N PRO A 196 -6.06 10.30 6.14
CA PRO A 196 -7.44 10.32 6.63
C PRO A 196 -7.52 9.89 8.10
N GLN A 197 -8.48 10.47 8.84
CA GLN A 197 -8.67 10.14 10.25
C GLN A 197 -8.88 8.63 10.43
N GLY A 198 -8.16 8.02 11.37
CA GLY A 198 -8.23 6.59 11.65
C GLY A 198 -7.49 5.69 10.64
N PHE A 199 -6.99 6.22 9.52
CA PHE A 199 -6.16 5.47 8.59
C PHE A 199 -4.71 5.40 9.11
N LYS A 200 -4.24 4.19 9.43
CA LYS A 200 -2.84 3.94 9.78
C LYS A 200 -2.09 3.48 8.52
N PRO A 201 -1.22 4.31 7.92
CA PRO A 201 -0.42 3.90 6.77
C PRO A 201 0.61 2.85 7.18
N HIS A 202 0.87 1.89 6.29
CA HIS A 202 1.98 0.94 6.41
C HIS A 202 3.21 1.55 5.76
N ILE A 203 3.87 2.47 6.47
CA ILE A 203 5.08 3.16 5.98
C ILE A 203 6.15 3.20 7.08
N GLU A 204 7.40 3.10 6.65
CA GLU A 204 8.60 3.21 7.46
C GLU A 204 9.57 4.21 6.82
N GLN A 205 10.59 4.60 7.58
CA GLN A 205 11.62 5.50 7.06
C GLN A 205 12.37 4.86 5.87
N ASN A 206 12.59 5.65 4.82
CA ASN A 206 13.20 5.29 3.54
C ASN A 206 12.29 4.52 2.56
N ASP A 207 11.02 4.31 2.90
CA ASP A 207 10.06 3.77 1.94
C ASP A 207 9.85 4.73 0.77
N GLN A 208 9.56 4.16 -0.40
CA GLN A 208 9.26 4.92 -1.61
C GLN A 208 7.76 4.97 -1.85
N LEU A 209 7.24 6.18 -1.96
CA LEU A 209 5.84 6.43 -2.28
C LEU A 209 5.71 6.96 -3.70
N THR A 210 4.66 6.50 -4.39
CA THR A 210 4.18 7.15 -5.61
C THR A 210 3.06 8.10 -5.23
N LEU A 211 3.17 9.35 -5.69
CA LEU A 211 2.19 10.39 -5.44
C LEU A 211 1.55 10.79 -6.77
N THR A 212 0.26 11.03 -6.77
CA THR A 212 -0.42 11.77 -7.85
C THR A 212 -1.25 12.91 -7.30
N TRP A 213 -1.34 14.00 -8.05
CA TRP A 213 -2.10 15.22 -7.72
C TRP A 213 -2.68 15.84 -9.00
N ASP A 214 -3.68 16.71 -8.86
CA ASP A 214 -4.26 17.50 -9.97
C ASP A 214 -4.52 16.73 -11.28
N LYS A 215 -5.02 15.48 -11.17
CA LYS A 215 -5.31 14.51 -12.25
C LYS A 215 -4.12 14.06 -13.12
N GLU A 216 -3.13 14.91 -13.35
CA GLU A 216 -1.98 14.64 -14.25
C GLU A 216 -0.62 14.73 -13.53
N GLY A 217 -0.58 15.38 -12.37
CA GLY A 217 0.62 15.48 -11.54
C GLY A 217 1.04 14.12 -11.01
N THR A 218 2.30 13.75 -11.24
CA THR A 218 2.88 12.50 -10.74
C THR A 218 4.25 12.74 -10.13
N GLY A 219 4.59 11.97 -9.10
CA GLY A 219 5.86 12.09 -8.44
C GLY A 219 6.26 10.85 -7.64
N LYS A 220 7.54 10.80 -7.31
CA LYS A 220 8.11 9.81 -6.39
C LYS A 220 8.64 10.53 -5.15
N ALA A 221 8.28 10.00 -3.99
CA ALA A 221 8.67 10.54 -2.71
C ALA A 221 9.40 9.48 -1.88
N LEU A 222 10.31 9.94 -1.02
CA LEU A 222 10.96 9.11 -0.01
C LEU A 222 10.40 9.47 1.36
N VAL A 223 9.99 8.50 2.17
CA VAL A 223 9.57 8.74 3.55
C VAL A 223 10.78 9.08 4.41
N ILE A 224 10.71 10.22 5.10
CA ILE A 224 11.82 10.75 5.92
C ILE A 224 11.49 10.59 7.40
N ALA A 225 10.23 10.80 7.76
CA ALA A 225 9.71 10.59 9.09
C ALA A 225 8.20 10.35 9.02
N HIS A 226 7.66 9.67 10.03
CA HIS A 226 6.23 9.52 10.24
C HIS A 226 5.94 9.67 11.73
N HIS A 227 4.77 10.20 12.07
CA HIS A 227 4.31 10.35 13.46
C HIS A 227 2.80 10.31 13.53
N LYS A 228 2.30 9.97 14.72
CA LYS A 228 0.87 10.01 15.05
C LYS A 228 0.62 11.15 16.02
N LYS A 229 -0.43 11.93 15.78
CA LYS A 229 -0.88 12.97 16.71
C LYS A 229 -2.41 12.97 16.78
N GLY A 230 -2.93 12.70 17.98
CA GLY A 230 -4.37 12.44 18.15
C GLY A 230 -4.81 11.26 17.26
N ASP A 231 -5.84 11.50 16.45
CA ASP A 231 -6.41 10.50 15.52
C ASP A 231 -5.84 10.57 14.10
N HIS A 232 -4.87 11.46 13.86
CA HIS A 232 -4.24 11.64 12.56
C HIS A 232 -2.83 11.03 12.52
N TYR A 233 -2.52 10.40 11.39
CA TYR A 233 -1.17 10.04 11.02
C TYR A 233 -0.61 11.06 10.04
N TYR A 234 0.67 11.34 10.18
CA TYR A 234 1.39 12.26 9.33
C TYR A 234 2.70 11.64 8.84
N ALA A 235 3.10 11.96 7.62
CA ALA A 235 4.41 11.65 7.09
C ALA A 235 5.10 12.92 6.58
N VAL A 236 6.40 13.02 6.81
CA VAL A 236 7.27 13.94 6.10
C VAL A 236 7.94 13.16 4.99
N VAL A 237 7.74 13.58 3.75
CA VAL A 237 8.29 12.93 2.57
C VAL A 237 9.12 13.90 1.74
N GLU A 238 10.24 13.44 1.18
CA GLU A 238 11.04 14.23 0.24
C GLU A 238 10.62 13.91 -1.19
N LEU A 239 10.18 14.91 -1.95
CA LEU A 239 9.76 14.74 -3.34
C LEU A 239 10.98 14.64 -4.26
N LYS A 240 11.37 13.43 -4.63
CA LYS A 240 12.54 13.17 -5.47
C LYS A 240 12.27 13.44 -6.95
N GLN A 241 11.02 13.25 -7.40
CA GLN A 241 10.61 13.43 -8.78
C GLN A 241 9.20 14.04 -8.80
N ALA A 242 8.98 15.01 -9.67
CA ALA A 242 7.67 15.66 -9.84
C ALA A 242 7.47 16.14 -11.28
N ARG A 243 6.31 15.82 -11.87
CA ARG A 243 5.93 16.22 -13.22
C ARG A 243 4.41 16.46 -13.32
N PRO A 244 3.95 17.68 -13.67
CA PRO A 244 4.69 18.95 -13.54
C PRO A 244 5.08 19.22 -12.09
N PHE A 245 6.00 20.16 -11.83
CA PHE A 245 6.33 20.53 -10.44
C PHE A 245 5.13 21.25 -9.79
N PRO A 246 4.70 20.88 -8.57
CA PRO A 246 3.57 21.54 -7.93
C PRO A 246 3.92 22.99 -7.57
N SER A 247 3.19 23.95 -8.13
CA SER A 247 3.37 25.38 -7.80
C SER A 247 2.61 25.79 -6.54
N GLN A 248 1.54 25.05 -6.20
CA GLN A 248 0.70 25.31 -5.03
C GLN A 248 1.25 24.62 -3.79
N ARG A 249 1.11 25.30 -2.65
CA ARG A 249 1.55 24.76 -1.36
C ARG A 249 0.64 23.65 -0.84
N LYS A 250 -0.66 23.72 -1.13
CA LYS A 250 -1.64 22.72 -0.71
C LYS A 250 -1.87 21.75 -1.86
N LEU A 251 -1.89 20.46 -1.55
CA LEU A 251 -2.12 19.41 -2.53
C LEU A 251 -3.07 18.35 -1.96
N ASP A 252 -4.04 17.95 -2.76
CA ASP A 252 -4.77 16.70 -2.54
C ASP A 252 -4.04 15.59 -3.30
N LEU A 253 -3.57 14.59 -2.57
CA LEU A 253 -2.75 13.51 -3.09
C LEU A 253 -3.53 12.20 -3.13
N GLN A 254 -3.31 11.42 -4.18
CA GLN A 254 -3.48 9.97 -4.12
C GLN A 254 -2.09 9.35 -3.92
N LEU A 255 -1.95 8.63 -2.81
CA LEU A 255 -0.72 7.97 -2.39
C LEU A 255 -0.81 6.49 -2.73
N MET A 256 0.29 5.93 -3.19
CA MET A 256 0.46 4.50 -3.38
C MET A 256 1.81 4.06 -2.81
N HIS A 257 1.78 3.04 -1.96
CA HIS A 257 2.94 2.36 -1.40
C HIS A 257 2.95 0.89 -1.84
N ILE A 258 4.04 0.42 -2.42
CA ILE A 258 4.25 -0.99 -2.74
C ILE A 258 4.83 -1.65 -1.50
N LEU A 259 4.04 -2.49 -0.81
CA LEU A 259 4.46 -3.18 0.40
C LEU A 259 5.30 -4.43 0.09
N GLY A 260 5.02 -5.08 -1.04
CA GLY A 260 5.75 -6.28 -1.44
C GLY A 260 5.47 -6.67 -2.89
N GLU A 261 6.44 -7.34 -3.49
CA GLU A 261 6.38 -7.84 -4.86
C GLU A 261 6.50 -9.36 -4.85
N GLY A 262 5.69 -10.04 -5.66
CA GLY A 262 5.71 -11.48 -5.73
C GLY A 262 4.43 -12.05 -6.30
N ILE A 263 4.12 -13.28 -5.94
CA ILE A 263 2.84 -13.89 -6.28
C ILE A 263 1.82 -13.45 -5.23
N ILE A 264 0.69 -12.92 -5.68
CA ILE A 264 -0.39 -12.48 -4.79
C ILE A 264 -1.35 -13.64 -4.56
N ILE A 265 -1.57 -13.97 -3.30
CA ILE A 265 -2.49 -15.03 -2.87
C ILE A 265 -3.31 -14.57 -1.67
N PRO A 266 -4.49 -15.17 -1.43
CA PRO A 266 -5.19 -15.01 -0.17
C PRO A 266 -4.32 -15.50 0.98
N GLU A 267 -4.30 -14.76 2.08
CA GLU A 267 -3.59 -15.12 3.31
C GLU A 267 -4.05 -16.49 3.85
N SER A 268 -5.33 -16.84 3.62
CA SER A 268 -5.91 -18.14 3.95
C SER A 268 -5.25 -19.35 3.26
N ALA A 269 -4.47 -19.14 2.19
CA ALA A 269 -3.70 -20.18 1.51
C ALA A 269 -2.35 -20.50 2.20
N LEU A 270 -1.88 -19.62 3.09
CA LEU A 270 -0.64 -19.80 3.84
C LEU A 270 -0.81 -20.89 4.91
N VAL A 271 0.25 -21.67 5.08
CA VAL A 271 0.32 -22.78 6.05
C VAL A 271 1.66 -22.74 6.75
N GLU A 272 1.65 -22.88 8.07
CA GLU A 272 2.87 -23.12 8.85
C GLU A 272 3.09 -24.61 9.07
N GLN A 273 4.25 -25.12 8.66
CA GLN A 273 4.71 -26.48 8.94
C GLN A 273 6.13 -26.44 9.48
N GLU A 274 6.34 -27.08 10.64
CA GLU A 274 7.66 -27.17 11.29
C GLU A 274 8.35 -25.80 11.49
N GLY A 275 7.56 -24.76 11.78
CA GLY A 275 8.04 -23.38 11.96
C GLY A 275 8.42 -22.66 10.67
N GLN A 276 8.00 -23.17 9.51
CA GLN A 276 8.22 -22.54 8.20
C GLN A 276 6.89 -22.28 7.49
N THR A 277 6.77 -21.10 6.91
CA THR A 277 5.60 -20.72 6.11
C THR A 277 5.71 -21.30 4.70
N GLY A 278 4.58 -21.79 4.19
CA GLY A 278 4.49 -22.38 2.87
C GLY A 278 3.07 -22.34 2.33
N VAL A 279 2.90 -22.86 1.13
CA VAL A 279 1.61 -23.03 0.46
C VAL A 279 1.51 -24.42 -0.13
N TYR A 280 0.29 -24.91 -0.33
CA TYR A 280 0.06 -26.11 -1.12
C TYR A 280 -0.12 -25.74 -2.59
N ILE A 281 0.67 -26.35 -3.47
CA ILE A 281 0.49 -26.26 -4.93
C ILE A 281 -0.15 -27.53 -5.45
N MET A 282 -1.10 -27.41 -6.37
CA MET A 282 -1.73 -28.56 -7.02
C MET A 282 -0.83 -29.10 -8.12
N SER A 283 -0.47 -30.38 -8.02
CA SER A 283 0.27 -31.12 -9.05
C SER A 283 -0.58 -32.25 -9.63
N VAL A 284 -0.10 -32.89 -10.70
CA VAL A 284 -0.78 -34.05 -11.32
C VAL A 284 -1.04 -35.18 -10.33
N THR A 285 -0.15 -35.36 -9.34
CA THR A 285 -0.27 -36.40 -8.31
C THR A 285 -1.01 -35.94 -7.05
N GLY A 286 -1.52 -34.70 -7.04
CA GLY A 286 -2.21 -34.08 -5.92
C GLY A 286 -1.45 -32.89 -5.28
N PRO A 287 -1.95 -32.37 -4.15
CA PRO A 287 -1.37 -31.20 -3.50
C PRO A 287 0.03 -31.49 -2.94
N LYS A 288 0.94 -30.52 -3.05
CA LYS A 288 2.31 -30.60 -2.51
C LYS A 288 2.63 -29.33 -1.76
N TYR A 289 3.16 -29.48 -0.54
CA TYR A 289 3.62 -28.35 0.23
C TYR A 289 4.89 -27.76 -0.39
N ARG A 290 4.96 -26.43 -0.47
CA ARG A 290 6.11 -25.68 -0.95
C ARG A 290 6.36 -24.50 -0.04
N LYS A 291 7.59 -24.40 0.44
CA LYS A 291 8.05 -23.30 1.29
C LYS A 291 8.06 -22.01 0.48
N VAL A 292 7.60 -20.93 1.11
CA VAL A 292 7.56 -19.60 0.51
C VAL A 292 8.03 -18.56 1.51
N GLU A 293 8.55 -17.46 0.99
CA GLU A 293 8.86 -16.26 1.77
C GLU A 293 7.70 -15.28 1.63
N VAL A 294 7.13 -14.82 2.74
CA VAL A 294 6.08 -13.80 2.74
C VAL A 294 6.75 -12.43 2.77
N THR A 295 6.60 -11.66 1.71
CA THR A 295 7.20 -10.32 1.61
C THR A 295 6.31 -9.26 2.25
N ALA A 296 4.99 -9.40 2.14
CA ALA A 296 4.02 -8.48 2.74
C ALA A 296 2.64 -9.13 2.88
N THR A 297 1.84 -8.61 3.82
CA THR A 297 0.42 -8.95 3.99
C THR A 297 -0.42 -7.69 4.13
N LEU A 298 -1.60 -7.67 3.49
CA LEU A 298 -2.53 -6.56 3.52
C LEU A 298 -3.93 -7.05 3.11
N ASN A 299 -4.97 -6.66 3.85
CA ASN A 299 -6.39 -6.91 3.49
C ASN A 299 -6.71 -8.37 3.12
N GLU A 300 -6.25 -9.35 3.93
CA GLU A 300 -6.42 -10.79 3.68
C GLU A 300 -5.69 -11.34 2.44
N GLU A 301 -4.79 -10.55 1.85
CA GLU A 301 -3.88 -10.95 0.78
C GLU A 301 -2.43 -10.95 1.27
N ALA A 302 -1.61 -11.77 0.63
CA ALA A 302 -0.18 -11.90 0.89
C ALA A 302 0.59 -11.88 -0.43
N ALA A 303 1.68 -11.12 -0.47
CA ALA A 303 2.70 -11.23 -1.50
C ALA A 303 3.76 -12.24 -1.05
N ILE A 304 4.05 -13.22 -1.91
CA ILE A 304 4.97 -14.31 -1.60
C ILE A 304 5.99 -14.56 -2.70
N GLN A 305 7.15 -15.11 -2.33
CA GLN A 305 8.20 -15.57 -3.23
C GLN A 305 8.53 -17.06 -3.02
N GLY A 306 9.07 -17.73 -4.05
CA GLY A 306 9.47 -19.15 -3.99
C GLY A 306 8.62 -20.12 -4.84
N ILE A 307 7.60 -19.59 -5.51
CA ILE A 307 6.75 -20.33 -6.47
C ILE A 307 6.78 -19.69 -7.86
N VAL A 308 6.45 -20.48 -8.88
CA VAL A 308 6.47 -20.06 -10.29
C VAL A 308 5.07 -19.54 -10.68
N PRO A 309 4.96 -18.44 -11.44
CA PRO A 309 3.67 -17.98 -11.95
C PRO A 309 2.93 -19.05 -12.77
N GLY A 310 1.60 -19.07 -12.67
CA GLY A 310 0.71 -20.00 -13.36
C GLY A 310 0.51 -21.34 -12.66
N VAL A 311 1.20 -21.63 -11.54
CA VAL A 311 0.90 -22.83 -10.74
C VAL A 311 -0.38 -22.64 -9.93
N GLU A 312 -1.18 -23.69 -9.81
CA GLU A 312 -2.42 -23.65 -9.02
C GLU A 312 -2.08 -23.73 -7.51
N VAL A 313 -2.42 -22.69 -6.76
CA VAL A 313 -2.24 -22.60 -5.30
C VAL A 313 -3.55 -22.94 -4.61
N VAL A 314 -3.50 -23.82 -3.62
CA VAL A 314 -4.66 -24.24 -2.83
C VAL A 314 -5.06 -23.15 -1.83
N THR A 315 -6.32 -22.74 -1.85
CA THR A 315 -6.88 -21.70 -0.96
C THR A 315 -7.55 -22.25 0.30
N ASN A 316 -7.76 -23.57 0.38
CA ASN A 316 -8.31 -24.24 1.56
C ASN A 316 -7.37 -25.36 2.06
N PRO A 317 -6.21 -24.99 2.64
CA PRO A 317 -5.10 -25.91 2.91
C PRO A 317 -5.44 -27.08 3.82
N ARG A 318 -6.40 -26.94 4.75
CA ARG A 318 -6.86 -28.03 5.62
C ARG A 318 -7.29 -29.28 4.86
N LEU A 319 -7.89 -29.13 3.67
CA LEU A 319 -8.27 -30.29 2.85
C LEU A 319 -7.05 -30.92 2.16
N ALA A 320 -6.08 -30.11 1.74
CA ALA A 320 -4.83 -30.59 1.17
C ALA A 320 -4.00 -31.38 2.19
N GLU A 321 -3.96 -30.93 3.46
CA GLU A 321 -3.30 -31.64 4.56
C GLU A 321 -3.87 -33.04 4.78
N ILE A 322 -5.20 -33.19 4.76
CA ILE A 322 -5.87 -34.50 4.91
C ILE A 322 -5.43 -35.48 3.81
N ILE A 323 -5.17 -34.98 2.59
CA ILE A 323 -4.72 -35.80 1.47
C ILE A 323 -3.22 -36.13 1.57
N CYS A 324 -2.41 -35.17 2.02
CA CYS A 324 -0.96 -35.34 2.14
C CYS A 324 -0.57 -36.28 3.30
N ASN A 325 -1.38 -36.33 4.36
CA ASN A 325 -1.15 -37.19 5.53
C ASN A 325 -1.77 -38.59 5.38
N LYS A 326 -2.21 -38.98 4.17
CA LYS A 326 -2.76 -40.30 3.84
C LYS A 326 -1.67 -41.38 3.75
#